data_AF-A0A7C7VZ72-F1
#
_entry.id   AF-A0A7C7VZ72-F1
#
_cell.length_a   1.000
_cell.length_b   1.000
_cell.length_c   1.000
_cell.angle_alpha   90.00
_cell.angle_beta   90.00
_cell.angle_gamma   90.00
#
_symmetry.space_group_name_H-M   'P 1'
#
loop_
_entity.id
_entity.type
_entity.pdbx_description
1 polymer ?
#
loop_
_entity_poly.entity_id
_entity_poly.type
_entity_poly.pdbx_seq_one_letter_code
_entity_poly.pdbx_strand_id
1 'polypeptide(L)'
;TPHLFQVSAIPSQPPILEDIALIVDENIPAGQVEELIRQTGGKRVTAVRLFDVYRGEQIGAGKKSLAYSLTYQDPERTLTDKDAAKIRNKIIRRLERELGAKLRG
;
A
#
# COMPACT_ATOMS: atom_id res chain seq x y z
N THR A 1 25.67 24.62 -15.94
CA THR A 1 25.64 23.63 -14.85
C THR A 1 25.03 22.36 -15.42
N PRO A 2 25.69 21.19 -15.44
CA PRO A 2 25.04 19.99 -15.96
C PRO A 2 23.98 19.51 -14.97
N HIS A 3 22.81 19.14 -15.48
CA HIS A 3 21.80 18.44 -14.70
C HIS A 3 22.32 17.03 -14.43
N LEU A 4 22.64 16.72 -13.18
CA LEU A 4 22.93 15.35 -12.76
C LEU A 4 21.62 14.57 -12.80
N PHE A 5 21.49 13.64 -13.74
CA PHE A 5 20.41 12.65 -13.70
C PHE A 5 20.69 11.69 -12.54
N GLN A 6 19.71 11.54 -11.65
CA GLN A 6 19.79 10.61 -10.55
C GLN A 6 19.59 9.20 -11.11
N VAL A 7 20.68 8.44 -11.23
CA VAL A 7 20.64 7.05 -11.70
C VAL A 7 20.47 6.13 -10.49
N SER A 8 19.35 5.44 -10.41
CA SER A 8 19.10 4.39 -9.42
C SER A 8 19.47 3.04 -10.00
N ALA A 9 20.19 2.21 -9.24
CA ALA A 9 20.47 0.83 -9.64
C ALA A 9 19.15 0.08 -9.87
N ILE A 10 19.04 -0.65 -10.98
CA ILE A 10 17.88 -1.52 -11.23
C ILE A 10 17.90 -2.62 -10.17
N PRO A 11 16.85 -2.76 -9.35
CA PRO A 11 16.80 -3.83 -8.36
C PRO A 11 16.87 -5.18 -9.07
N SER A 12 17.82 -6.02 -8.66
CA SER A 12 18.12 -7.31 -9.30
C SER A 12 17.09 -8.40 -8.99
N GLN A 13 16.23 -8.16 -8.01
CA GLN A 13 15.26 -9.11 -7.49
C GLN A 13 13.88 -8.82 -8.09
N PRO A 14 13.08 -9.82 -8.49
CA PRO A 14 11.74 -9.56 -9.02
C PRO A 14 10.82 -8.96 -7.95
N PRO A 15 9.96 -7.99 -8.31
CA PRO A 15 8.96 -7.45 -7.40
C PRO A 15 7.75 -8.39 -7.28
N ILE A 16 7.02 -8.27 -6.17
CA ILE A 16 5.68 -8.85 -5.99
C ILE A 16 4.67 -7.70 -6.04
N LEU A 17 3.64 -7.84 -6.88
CA LEU A 17 2.55 -6.87 -6.99
C LEU A 17 1.29 -7.44 -6.33
N GLU A 18 0.61 -6.63 -5.55
CA GLU A 18 -0.61 -7.01 -4.86
C GLU A 18 -1.57 -5.84 -4.77
N ASP A 19 -2.84 -6.07 -5.09
CA ASP A 19 -3.89 -5.08 -4.90
C ASP A 19 -4.63 -5.36 -3.58
N ILE A 20 -4.88 -4.31 -2.81
CA ILE A 20 -5.69 -4.35 -1.59
C ILE A 20 -6.81 -3.32 -1.67
N ALA A 21 -7.99 -3.68 -1.16
CA ALA A 21 -9.10 -2.75 -1.00
C ALA A 21 -9.40 -2.54 0.48
N LEU A 22 -9.58 -1.29 0.88
CA LEU A 22 -9.78 -0.88 2.27
C LEU A 22 -11.03 -0.02 2.40
N ILE A 23 -11.93 -0.37 3.31
CA ILE A 23 -13.05 0.48 3.69
C ILE A 23 -12.60 1.38 4.84
N VAL A 24 -12.78 2.69 4.68
CA VAL A 24 -12.45 3.73 5.66
C VAL A 24 -13.60 4.73 5.78
N ASP A 25 -13.60 5.55 6.83
CA ASP A 25 -14.49 6.71 6.92
C ASP A 25 -14.25 7.70 5.77
N GLU A 26 -15.34 8.32 5.29
CA GLU A 26 -15.31 9.24 4.14
C GLU A 26 -14.35 10.42 4.36
N ASN A 27 -14.20 10.86 5.61
CA ASN A 27 -13.33 11.97 5.99
C ASN A 27 -11.82 11.62 5.99
N ILE A 28 -11.44 10.33 5.98
CA ILE A 28 -10.04 9.91 5.98
C ILE A 28 -9.41 10.22 4.61
N PRO A 29 -8.39 11.08 4.51
CA PRO A 29 -7.75 11.35 3.23
C PRO A 29 -7.01 10.12 2.71
N ALA A 30 -7.06 9.87 1.39
CA ALA A 30 -6.34 8.76 0.78
C ALA A 30 -4.82 8.85 1.03
N GLY A 31 -4.26 10.06 1.00
CA GLY A 31 -2.85 10.30 1.32
C GLY A 31 -2.45 9.86 2.73
N GLN A 32 -3.35 9.92 3.72
CA GLN A 32 -3.07 9.42 5.07
C GLN A 32 -2.95 7.90 5.08
N VAL A 33 -3.80 7.20 4.32
CA VAL A 33 -3.74 5.73 4.16
C VAL A 33 -2.43 5.35 3.45
N GLU A 34 -2.12 6.01 2.34
CA GLU A 34 -0.87 5.79 1.59
C GLU A 34 0.37 6.00 2.45
N GLU A 35 0.42 7.07 3.24
CA GLU A 35 1.54 7.38 4.12
C GLU A 35 1.74 6.27 5.18
N LEU A 36 0.68 5.80 5.82
CA LEU A 36 0.76 4.69 6.76
C LEU A 36 1.22 3.38 6.09
N ILE A 37 0.78 3.10 4.86
CA ILE A 37 1.26 1.95 4.09
C ILE A 37 2.77 2.05 3.89
N ARG A 38 3.27 3.18 3.37
CA ARG A 38 4.69 3.42 3.10
C ARG A 38 5.54 3.32 4.36
N GLN A 39 5.13 3.99 5.45
CA GLN A 39 5.83 3.94 6.73
C GLN A 39 5.92 2.50 7.28
N THR A 40 4.85 1.72 7.14
CA THR A 40 4.78 0.36 7.71
C THR A 40 5.61 -0.64 6.91
N GLY A 41 5.57 -0.52 5.58
CA GLY A 41 6.33 -1.34 4.65
C GLY A 41 7.81 -0.97 4.58
N GLY A 42 8.14 0.29 4.88
CA GLY A 42 9.50 0.81 4.83
C GLY A 42 10.13 0.62 3.45
N LYS A 43 11.42 0.29 3.41
CA LYS A 43 12.17 0.06 2.17
C LYS A 43 11.62 -1.07 1.29
N ARG A 44 10.77 -1.96 1.85
CA ARG A 44 10.23 -3.10 1.13
C ARG A 44 8.97 -2.80 0.34
N VAL A 45 8.29 -1.68 0.61
CA VAL A 45 7.18 -1.21 -0.23
C VAL A 45 7.73 -0.12 -1.13
N THR A 46 8.05 -0.49 -2.37
CA THR A 46 8.72 0.40 -3.32
C THR A 46 7.73 1.26 -4.10
N ALA A 47 6.47 0.82 -4.24
CA ALA A 47 5.40 1.61 -4.81
C ALA A 47 4.07 1.38 -4.09
N VAL A 48 3.27 2.44 -4.00
CA VAL A 48 1.88 2.46 -3.54
C VAL A 48 1.13 3.34 -4.52
N ARG A 49 0.05 2.83 -5.11
CA ARG A 49 -0.77 3.58 -6.06
C ARG A 49 -2.25 3.37 -5.78
N LEU A 50 -2.95 4.43 -5.41
CA LEU A 50 -4.42 4.44 -5.43
C LEU A 50 -4.89 4.34 -6.88
N PHE A 51 -5.78 3.40 -7.18
CA PHE A 51 -6.33 3.24 -8.53
C PHE A 51 -7.85 3.22 -8.58
N ASP A 52 -8.53 3.02 -7.45
CA ASP A 52 -9.99 3.10 -7.39
C ASP A 52 -10.47 3.71 -6.06
N VAL A 53 -11.53 4.50 -6.15
CA VAL A 53 -12.25 5.08 -5.02
C VAL A 53 -13.73 4.82 -5.25
N TYR A 54 -14.27 3.85 -4.52
CA TYR A 54 -15.67 3.48 -4.64
C TYR A 54 -16.50 4.01 -3.48
N ARG A 55 -17.70 4.51 -3.81
CA ARG A 55 -18.75 4.92 -2.88
C ARG A 55 -20.06 4.27 -3.29
N GLY A 56 -20.79 3.71 -2.33
CA GLY A 56 -22.08 3.08 -2.59
C GLY A 56 -22.69 2.48 -1.34
N GLU A 57 -23.95 2.09 -1.41
CA GLU A 57 -24.68 1.58 -0.24
C GLU A 57 -24.05 0.30 0.33
N GLN A 58 -23.46 -0.53 -0.53
CA GLN A 58 -22.84 -1.81 -0.14
C GLN A 58 -21.66 -1.66 0.84
N ILE A 59 -21.02 -0.48 0.89
CA ILE A 59 -19.91 -0.21 1.82
C ILE A 59 -20.35 0.54 3.08
N GLY A 60 -21.62 0.92 3.16
CA GLY A 60 -22.22 1.66 4.27
C GLY A 60 -22.13 3.19 4.12
N ALA A 61 -23.11 3.87 4.72
CA ALA A 61 -23.16 5.33 4.74
C ALA A 61 -21.95 5.93 5.46
N GLY A 62 -21.42 7.03 4.93
CA GLY A 62 -20.26 7.72 5.50
C GLY A 62 -18.92 6.98 5.32
N LYS A 63 -18.87 5.94 4.48
CA LYS A 63 -17.66 5.18 4.16
C LYS A 63 -17.29 5.31 2.68
N LYS A 64 -16.02 5.06 2.40
CA LYS A 64 -15.49 4.83 1.05
C LYS A 64 -14.56 3.62 1.01
N SER A 65 -14.51 2.96 -0.13
CA SER A 65 -13.53 1.90 -0.42
C SER A 65 -12.39 2.50 -1.25
N LEU A 66 -11.16 2.30 -0.82
CA LEU A 66 -9.95 2.70 -1.53
C LEU A 66 -9.20 1.47 -1.98
N ALA A 67 -8.94 1.33 -3.28
CA ALA A 67 -8.13 0.24 -3.83
C ALA A 67 -6.73 0.72 -4.17
N TYR A 68 -5.73 0.06 -3.59
CA TYR A 68 -4.31 0.36 -3.76
C TYR A 68 -3.61 -0.81 -4.42
N SER A 69 -2.74 -0.49 -5.37
CA SER A 69 -1.73 -1.42 -5.89
C SER A 69 -0.44 -1.21 -5.14
N LEU A 70 0.09 -2.27 -4.54
CA LEU A 70 1.30 -2.30 -3.76
C LEU A 70 2.38 -3.07 -4.52
N THR A 71 3.60 -2.53 -4.52
CA THR A 71 4.78 -3.24 -5.02
C THR A 71 5.72 -3.52 -3.87
N TYR A 72 5.98 -4.80 -3.63
CA TYR A 72 6.96 -5.27 -2.66
C TYR A 72 8.24 -5.70 -3.35
N GLN A 73 9.38 -5.26 -2.81
CA GLN A 73 10.68 -5.67 -3.31
C GLN A 73 11.72 -5.51 -2.22
N ASP A 74 12.66 -6.45 -2.14
CA ASP A 74 13.81 -6.35 -1.23
C ASP A 74 15.08 -6.22 -2.07
N PRO A 75 15.98 -5.26 -1.75
CA PRO A 75 17.18 -5.02 -2.54
C PRO A 75 18.22 -6.13 -2.43
N GLU A 76 18.14 -6.98 -1.40
CA GLU A 76 19.17 -7.99 -1.10
C GLU A 76 18.75 -9.41 -1.51
N ARG A 77 17.44 -9.70 -1.52
CA ARG A 77 16.93 -11.04 -1.86
C ARG A 77 15.57 -11.03 -2.53
N THR A 78 15.26 -12.12 -3.23
CA THR A 78 13.91 -12.36 -3.74
C THR A 78 12.95 -12.56 -2.57
N LEU A 79 11.83 -11.84 -2.60
CA LEU A 79 10.75 -12.02 -1.64
C LEU A 79 9.94 -13.27 -2.00
N THR A 80 9.52 -14.00 -0.98
CA THR A 80 8.52 -15.07 -1.13
C THR A 80 7.11 -14.51 -0.88
N ASP A 81 6.08 -15.23 -1.32
CA ASP A 81 4.68 -14.89 -0.99
C ASP A 81 4.45 -14.78 0.52
N LYS A 82 5.15 -15.61 1.30
CA LYS A 82 5.09 -15.56 2.78
C LYS A 82 5.70 -14.27 3.33
N ASP A 83 6.75 -13.73 2.70
CA ASP A 83 7.34 -12.46 3.10
C ASP A 83 6.40 -11.30 2.77
N ALA A 84 5.84 -11.27 1.55
CA ALA A 84 4.87 -10.25 1.13
C ALA A 84 3.63 -10.28 2.03
N ALA A 85 3.08 -11.46 2.32
CA ALA A 85 1.92 -11.62 3.21
C ALA A 85 2.20 -11.09 4.63
N LYS A 86 3.42 -11.26 5.17
CA LYS A 86 3.79 -10.69 6.47
C LYS A 86 3.78 -9.16 6.44
N ILE A 87 4.30 -8.56 5.38
CA ILE A 87 4.33 -7.11 5.20
C ILE A 87 2.89 -6.58 5.07
N ARG A 88 2.09 -7.18 4.19
CA ARG A 88 0.66 -6.87 4.02
C ARG A 88 -0.09 -6.93 5.34
N ASN A 89 0.03 -8.02 6.09
CA ASN A 89 -0.68 -8.20 7.34
C ASN A 89 -0.27 -7.15 8.39
N LYS A 90 1.00 -6.72 8.39
CA LYS A 90 1.47 -5.62 9.24
C LYS A 90 0.84 -4.29 8.84
N ILE A 91 0.75 -4.02 7.53
CA ILE A 91 0.09 -2.83 6.97
C ILE A 91 -1.38 -2.80 7.37
N ILE A 92 -2.12 -3.89 7.11
CA ILE A 92 -3.56 -3.98 7.43
C ILE A 92 -3.81 -3.73 8.92
N ARG A 93 -3.07 -4.42 9.81
CA ARG A 93 -3.22 -4.23 11.26
C ARG A 93 -2.92 -2.81 11.72
N ARG A 94 -1.96 -2.13 11.09
CA ARG A 94 -1.64 -0.73 11.42
C ARG A 94 -2.75 0.20 10.96
N LEU A 95 -3.28 0.01 9.76
CA LEU A 95 -4.40 0.79 9.22
C LEU A 95 -5.69 0.57 10.01
N GLU A 96 -5.98 -0.67 10.40
CA GLU A 96 -7.09 -1.01 11.30
C GLU A 96 -6.99 -0.24 12.61
N ARG A 97 -5.82 -0.27 13.25
CA ARG A 97 -5.60 0.38 14.55
C ARG A 97 -5.61 1.91 14.48
N GLU A 98 -5.01 2.51 13.46
CA GLU A 98 -4.82 3.97 13.40
C GLU A 98 -5.95 4.69 12.68
N LEU A 99 -6.60 4.06 11.70
CA LEU A 99 -7.63 4.70 10.86
C LEU A 99 -8.99 3.98 10.92
N GLY A 100 -9.12 2.91 11.70
CA GLY A 100 -10.33 2.08 11.70
C GLY A 100 -10.61 1.42 10.34
N ALA A 101 -9.58 1.30 9.49
CA ALA A 101 -9.71 0.71 8.16
C ALA A 101 -10.10 -0.77 8.27
N LYS A 102 -10.84 -1.30 7.31
CA LYS A 102 -11.14 -2.73 7.22
C LYS A 102 -10.76 -3.25 5.85
N LEU A 103 -10.10 -4.40 5.80
CA LEU A 103 -9.87 -5.08 4.53
C LEU A 103 -11.21 -5.44 3.89
N ARG A 104 -11.38 -5.06 2.63
CA ARG A 104 -12.51 -5.47 1.79
C ARG A 104 -12.09 -6.75 1.06
N GLY A 105 -12.73 -7.85 1.42
CA GLY A 105 -12.65 -9.15 0.74
C GLY A 105 -13.84 -9.36 -0.17
#